data_AF-A0A0S8K9L6-F1
#
_entry.id   AF-A0A0S8K9L6-F1
#
_cell.length_a   1.000
_cell.length_b   1.000
_cell.length_c   1.000
_cell.angle_alpha   90.00
_cell.angle_beta   90.00
_cell.angle_gamma   90.00
#
_symmetry.space_group_name_H-M   'P 1'
#
loop_
_entity.id
_entity.type
_entity.pdbx_description
1 polymer ?
#
loop_
_entity_poly.entity_id
_entity_poly.type
_entity_poly.pdbx_seq_one_letter_code
_entity_poly.pdbx_strand_id
1 'polypeptide(L)' 'FLVGDNYDGGVMDLGAGIFYHMTGNFGFSLFGKYGIIWSSTDNIDSQNRILIGIGISNFIL' A
#
# COMPACT_ATOMS: atom_id res chain seq x y z
N PHE A 1 13.35 -11.49 0.68
CA PHE A 1 13.90 -10.50 -0.27
C PHE A 1 14.32 -11.28 -1.51
N LEU A 2 13.52 -11.25 -2.57
CA LEU A 2 13.91 -11.68 -3.90
C LEU A 2 13.92 -10.40 -4.73
N VAL A 3 15.07 -9.72 -4.73
CA VAL A 3 15.36 -8.57 -5.58
C VAL A 3 16.39 -9.11 -6.56
N GLY A 4 15.99 -9.43 -7.79
CA GLY A 4 16.90 -10.10 -8.70
C GLY A 4 16.47 -10.20 -10.16
N ASP A 5 15.18 -10.38 -10.45
CA ASP A 5 14.74 -10.54 -11.84
C ASP A 5 13.76 -9.44 -12.22
N ASN A 6 14.00 -8.83 -13.38
CA ASN A 6 13.16 -7.79 -13.98
C ASN A 6 11.69 -8.19 -13.95
N TYR A 7 10.94 -7.59 -13.01
CA TYR A 7 9.51 -7.82 -12.85
C TYR A 7 8.75 -6.98 -13.89
N ASP A 8 8.45 -7.56 -15.05
CA ASP A 8 7.56 -7.00 -16.07
C ASP A 8 6.08 -7.24 -15.69
N GLY A 9 5.67 -6.87 -14.49
CA GLY A 9 4.29 -7.03 -14.01
C GLY A 9 3.71 -5.74 -13.48
N GLY A 10 2.39 -5.67 -13.42
CA GLY A 10 1.69 -4.53 -12.84
C GLY A 10 1.37 -4.77 -11.36
N VAL A 11 1.38 -3.70 -10.57
CA VAL A 11 0.92 -3.70 -9.18
C VAL A 11 -0.25 -2.74 -9.08
N MET A 12 -1.41 -3.23 -8.66
CA MET A 12 -2.56 -2.39 -8.29
C MET A 12 -2.86 -2.57 -6.81
N ASP A 13 -2.80 -1.48 -6.06
CA ASP A 13 -3.21 -1.42 -4.66
C ASP A 13 -4.53 -0.66 -4.54
N LEU A 14 -5.57 -1.33 -4.04
CA LEU A 14 -6.82 -0.70 -3.61
C LEU A 14 -6.80 -0.62 -2.08
N GLY A 15 -7.07 0.57 -1.54
CA GLY A 15 -7.01 0.77 -0.09
C GLY A 15 -8.10 1.69 0.42
N ALA A 16 -8.47 1.47 1.68
CA ALA A 16 -9.34 2.34 2.43
C ALA A 16 -8.71 2.61 3.81
N GLY A 17 -8.99 3.78 4.37
CA GLY A 17 -8.45 4.16 5.66
C GLY A 17 -9.27 5.25 6.31
N ILE A 18 -9.09 5.38 7.61
CA ILE A 18 -9.68 6.43 8.43
C ILE A 18 -8.55 7.39 8.81
N PHE A 19 -8.83 8.68 8.63
CA PHE A 19 -7.93 9.76 9.03
C PHE A 19 -8.59 10.57 10.15
N TYR A 20 -7.86 10.77 11.25
CA TYR A 20 -8.31 11.55 12.40
C TYR A 20 -7.34 12.70 12.66
N HIS A 21 -7.84 13.93 12.62
CA HIS A 21 -7.09 15.12 13.00
C HIS A 21 -7.17 15.28 14.52
N MET A 22 -6.05 15.08 15.23
CA MET A 22 -6.00 15.28 16.68
C MET A 22 -5.88 16.76 17.04
N THR A 23 -5.07 17.49 16.29
CA THR A 23 -4.89 18.95 16.37
C THR A 23 -4.70 19.51 14.96
N GLY A 24 -4.72 20.84 14.78
CA GLY A 24 -4.59 21.48 13.46
C GLY A 24 -3.38 21.01 12.65
N ASN A 25 -2.30 20.59 13.32
CA ASN A 25 -1.04 20.20 12.70
C ASN A 25 -0.70 18.70 12.89
N PHE A 26 -1.56 17.91 13.53
CA PHE A 26 -1.25 16.52 13.85
C PHE A 26 -2.43 15.61 13.55
N GLY A 27 -2.17 14.52 12.84
CA GLY A 27 -3.17 13.52 12.51
C GLY A 27 -2.69 12.10 12.71
N PHE A 28 -3.64 11.24 13.05
CA PHE A 28 -3.49 9.80 13.10
C PHE A 28 -4.21 9.17 11.91
N SER A 29 -3.63 8.13 11.34
CA SER A 29 -4.22 7.39 10.23
C SER A 29 -4.17 5.90 10.51
N LEU A 30 -5.27 5.23 10.19
CA LEU A 30 -5.34 3.77 10.13
C LEU A 30 -5.76 3.40 8.71
N PHE A 31 -4.99 2.55 8.03
CA PHE A 31 -5.30 2.16 6.67
C PHE A 31 -5.08 0.68 6.41
N GLY A 32 -5.94 0.12 5.57
CA GLY A 32 -5.81 -1.21 5.00
C GLY A 32 -5.68 -1.10 3.48
N LYS A 33 -4.75 -1.83 2.89
CA LYS A 33 -4.57 -1.94 1.44
C LYS A 33 -4.58 -3.40 1.04
N TYR A 34 -5.27 -3.67 -0.05
CA TYR A 34 -5.25 -4.93 -0.76
C TYR A 34 -4.59 -4.71 -2.12
N GLY A 35 -3.48 -5.39 -2.35
CA GLY A 35 -2.70 -5.34 -3.58
C GLY A 35 -2.89 -6.61 -4.39
N ILE A 36 -3.16 -6.47 -5.67
CA ILE A 36 -3.05 -7.55 -6.65
C ILE A 36 -1.78 -7.30 -7.45
N ILE A 37 -0.91 -8.30 -7.43
CA ILE A 37 0.34 -8.34 -8.18
C ILE A 37 0.11 -9.34 -9.31
N TRP A 38 -0.02 -8.86 -10.53
CA TRP A 38 -0.09 -9.73 -11.71
C TRP A 38 1.22 -9.66 -12.46
N SER A 39 1.68 -10.82 -12.88
CA SER A 39 2.82 -10.93 -13.78
C SER A 39 2.36 -10.71 -15.23
N SER A 40 3.26 -10.24 -16.10
CA SER A 40 3.10 -10.34 -17.56
C SER A 40 2.75 -11.77 -17.99
N THR A 41 2.06 -11.85 -19.12
CA THR A 41 1.37 -12.97 -19.80
C THR A 41 2.05 -14.36 -19.78
N ASP A 42 3.32 -14.46 -19.41
CA ASP A 42 4.12 -15.69 -19.41
C ASP A 42 4.40 -16.29 -18.02
N ASN A 43 3.90 -15.67 -16.94
CA ASN A 43 4.14 -16.12 -15.57
C ASN A 43 2.80 -16.14 -14.80
N ILE A 44 2.35 -17.33 -14.39
CA ILE A 44 0.98 -17.62 -13.91
C ILE A 44 0.81 -17.38 -12.40
N ASP A 45 1.82 -16.85 -11.71
CA ASP A 45 1.73 -16.66 -10.26
C ASP A 45 1.28 -15.24 -9.91
N SER A 46 -0.03 -15.00 -10.00
CA SER A 46 -0.64 -13.79 -9.42
C SER A 46 -0.55 -13.85 -7.89
N GLN A 47 0.06 -12.84 -7.27
CA GLN A 47 0.20 -12.76 -5.81
C GLN A 47 -0.75 -11.71 -5.23
N ASN A 48 -1.35 -12.01 -4.07
CA ASN A 48 -2.16 -11.06 -3.32
C ASN A 48 -1.39 -10.57 -2.10
N ARG A 49 -1.50 -9.27 -1.80
CA ARG A 49 -0.85 -8.63 -0.65
C ARG A 49 -1.88 -7.89 0.20
N ILE A 50 -1.93 -8.17 1.50
CA ILE A 50 -2.67 -7.36 2.47
C ILE A 50 -1.66 -6.55 3.27
N LEU A 51 -1.87 -5.24 3.35
CA LEU A 51 -1.04 -4.33 4.14
C LEU A 51 -1.93 -3.53 5.09
N ILE A 52 -1.60 -3.58 6.38
CA ILE A 52 -2.27 -2.80 7.43
C ILE A 52 -1.24 -1.85 8.00
N GLY A 53 -1.58 -0.57 8.10
CA GLY A 53 -0.67 0.46 8.57
C GLY A 53 -1.34 1.43 9.53
N ILE A 54 -0.54 1.87 10.50
CA ILE A 54 -0.82 3.03 11.34
C ILE A 54 0.18 4.12 10.98
N GLY A 55 -0.30 5.34 10.80
CA GLY A 55 0.54 6.48 10.41
C GLY A 55 0.29 7.67 11.31
N ILE A 56 1.37 8.33 11.69
CA ILE A 56 1.35 9.60 12.41
C ILE A 56 1.88 10.66 11.44
N SER A 57 1.10 11.71 11.20
CA SER A 57 1.47 12.79 10.27
C SER A 57 1.50 14.13 10.99
N ASN A 58 2.56 14.90 10.73
CA ASN A 58 2.65 16.30 11.12
C ASN A 58 2.48 17.15 9.85
N PHE A 59 1.51 18.06 9.87
CA PHE A 59 1.27 19.00 8.79
C PHE A 59 1.98 20.31 9.09
N ILE A 60 2.86 20.73 8.20
CA ILE A 60 3.41 22.08 8.20
C ILE A 60 2.33 22.98 7.61
N LEU A 61 1.88 23.97 8.40
CA LEU A 61 0.86 24.94 8.02
C LEU A 61 1.48 26.10 7.22
#